data_AF-A0A7J4NZJ4-F1
#
_entry.id   AF-A0A7J4NZJ4-F1
#
_cell.length_a   1.000
_cell.length_b   1.000
_cell.length_c   1.000
_cell.angle_alpha   90.00
_cell.angle_beta   90.00
_cell.angle_gamma   90.00
#
_symmetry.space_group_name_H-M   'P 1'
#
loop_
_entity.id
_entity.type
_entity.pdbx_description
1 polymer ?
#
loop_
_entity_poly.entity_id
_entity_poly.type
_entity_poly.pdbx_seq_one_letter_code
_entity_poly.pdbx_strand_id
1 'polypeptide(L)'
;MRRGELILDPKYLTNPKQELKTMNNHKPDRNYHIPNTYIQLLAAIRYLYSMPYRQLEGFTRALHRFIPTTPTRADYSGLRKRILSQPVDPYRDLKETNEPVSIAVDSTGISVHRAGGWIERKHGRGM
;
A
#
# COMPACT_ATOMS: atom_id res chain seq x y z
N MET A 1 8.72 -23.18 9.03
CA MET A 1 8.41 -21.99 8.22
C MET A 1 7.50 -21.09 9.04
N ARG A 2 7.85 -19.81 9.27
CA ARG A 2 6.97 -18.86 9.97
C ARG A 2 6.06 -18.19 8.94
N ARG A 3 4.75 -18.24 9.14
CA ARG A 3 3.74 -17.67 8.24
C ARG A 3 3.58 -16.19 8.61
N GLY A 4 3.91 -15.29 7.70
CA GLY A 4 3.60 -13.86 7.84
C GLY A 4 2.29 -13.56 7.12
N GLU A 5 1.40 -12.81 7.75
CA GLU A 5 0.16 -12.32 7.13
C GLU A 5 0.30 -10.84 6.79
N LEU A 6 0.16 -10.51 5.50
CA LEU A 6 0.10 -9.14 5.04
C LEU A 6 -1.37 -8.74 4.89
N ILE A 7 -1.90 -8.02 5.89
CA ILE A 7 -3.25 -7.48 5.82
C ILE A 7 -3.20 -6.20 4.98
N LEU A 8 -3.71 -6.30 3.76
CA LEU A 8 -3.90 -5.15 2.86
C LEU A 8 -5.32 -4.63 3.07
N ASP A 9 -5.45 -3.40 3.55
CA ASP A 9 -6.76 -2.77 3.58
C ASP A 9 -7.18 -2.37 2.15
N PRO A 10 -8.25 -2.95 1.60
CA PRO A 10 -8.69 -2.65 0.23
C PRO A 10 -9.07 -1.19 0.03
N LYS A 11 -9.32 -0.43 1.11
CA LYS A 11 -9.63 1.01 1.04
C LYS A 11 -8.49 1.85 0.46
N TYR A 12 -7.26 1.35 0.47
CA TYR A 12 -6.15 2.03 -0.21
C TYR A 12 -6.21 1.87 -1.73
N LEU A 13 -7.03 0.94 -2.24
CA LEU A 13 -7.27 0.73 -3.66
C LEU A 13 -8.65 1.25 -4.09
N THR A 14 -9.41 1.92 -3.21
CA THR A 14 -10.72 2.46 -3.58
C THR A 14 -10.58 3.66 -4.52
N ASN A 15 -11.22 3.53 -5.68
CA ASN A 15 -11.36 4.53 -6.73
C ASN A 15 -10.06 4.91 -7.50
N PRO A 16 -9.42 3.94 -8.17
CA PRO A 16 -8.22 4.18 -8.99
C PRO A 16 -8.46 5.18 -10.13
N LYS A 17 -9.70 5.29 -10.63
CA LYS A 17 -10.06 6.26 -11.69
C LYS A 17 -9.91 7.69 -11.22
N GLN A 18 -10.42 8.01 -10.03
CA GLN A 18 -10.32 9.34 -9.46
C GLN A 18 -8.87 9.69 -9.13
N GLU A 19 -8.11 8.74 -8.56
CA GLU A 19 -6.69 8.94 -8.27
C GLU A 19 -5.89 9.25 -9.54
N LEU A 20 -6.09 8.47 -10.60
CA LEU A 20 -5.45 8.71 -11.90
C LEU A 20 -5.84 10.07 -12.51
N LYS A 21 -7.12 10.48 -12.37
CA LYS A 21 -7.58 11.80 -12.83
C LYS A 21 -6.82 12.92 -12.10
N THR A 22 -6.71 12.84 -10.78
CA THR A 22 -5.97 13.81 -9.97
C THR A 22 -4.49 13.84 -10.34
N MET A 23 -3.85 12.67 -10.48
CA MET A 23 -2.44 12.55 -10.83
C MET A 23 -2.10 13.12 -12.22
N ASN A 24 -3.04 13.06 -13.15
CA ASN A 24 -2.86 13.47 -14.55
C ASN A 24 -3.43 14.85 -14.87
N ASN A 25 -4.04 15.55 -13.90
CA ASN A 25 -4.75 16.82 -14.13
C ASN A 25 -3.88 17.92 -14.78
N HIS A 26 -2.55 17.83 -14.65
CA HIS A 26 -1.59 18.78 -15.22
C HIS A 26 -0.58 18.10 -16.17
N LYS A 27 -0.91 16.91 -16.72
CA LYS A 27 -0.06 16.18 -17.66
C LYS A 27 -0.83 15.98 -18.97
N PRO A 28 -0.52 16.73 -20.04
CA PRO A 28 -1.26 16.60 -21.30
C PRO A 28 -0.87 15.35 -22.11
N ASP A 29 0.38 14.90 -22.04
CA ASP A 29 0.91 13.96 -23.05
C ASP A 29 1.48 12.63 -22.49
N ARG A 30 1.83 12.58 -21.20
CA ARG A 30 2.39 11.37 -20.57
C ARG A 30 1.66 11.02 -19.28
N ASN A 31 0.44 10.56 -19.47
CA ASN A 31 -0.46 10.18 -18.38
C ASN A 31 0.04 8.93 -17.66
N TYR A 32 -0.08 8.95 -16.34
CA TYR A 32 0.03 7.74 -15.55
C TYR A 32 -1.19 6.85 -15.80
N HIS A 33 -0.94 5.55 -15.92
CA HIS A 33 -1.99 4.51 -16.02
C HIS A 33 -2.04 3.61 -14.79
N ILE A 34 -1.12 3.81 -13.85
CA ILE A 34 -1.02 3.07 -12.60
C ILE A 34 -1.19 4.08 -11.47
N PRO A 35 -2.11 3.88 -10.51
CA PRO A 35 -2.24 4.78 -9.37
C PRO A 35 -1.01 4.71 -8.44
N ASN A 36 -0.74 5.78 -7.69
CA ASN A 36 0.32 5.85 -6.68
C ASN A 36 0.10 4.82 -5.56
N THR A 37 -1.15 4.57 -5.18
CA THR A 37 -1.54 3.56 -4.18
C THR A 37 -1.12 2.15 -4.60
N TYR A 38 -1.34 1.79 -5.86
CA TYR A 38 -0.88 0.51 -6.40
C TYR A 38 0.65 0.42 -6.46
N ILE A 39 1.36 1.51 -6.76
CA ILE A 39 2.83 1.54 -6.68
C ILE A 39 3.31 1.32 -5.23
N GLN A 40 2.66 1.91 -4.22
CA GLN A 40 2.99 1.70 -2.81
C GLN A 40 2.78 0.25 -2.39
N LEU A 41 1.68 -0.37 -2.80
CA LEU A 41 1.43 -1.78 -2.58
C LEU A 41 2.56 -2.65 -3.17
N LEU A 42 2.93 -2.42 -4.43
CA LEU A 42 4.00 -3.16 -5.09
C LEU A 42 5.37 -2.89 -4.46
N ALA A 43 5.62 -1.68 -3.95
CA ALA A 43 6.82 -1.36 -3.20
C ALA A 43 6.87 -2.16 -1.88
N ALA A 44 5.77 -2.22 -1.13
CA ALA A 44 5.68 -3.01 0.09
C ALA A 44 5.95 -4.50 -0.17
N ILE A 45 5.31 -5.09 -1.18
CA ILE A 45 5.55 -6.49 -1.60
C ILE A 45 7.03 -6.68 -1.97
N ARG A 46 7.60 -5.76 -2.76
CA ARG A 46 9.01 -5.85 -3.14
C ARG A 46 9.94 -5.83 -1.93
N TYR A 47 9.73 -4.94 -0.97
CA TYR A 47 10.62 -4.82 0.19
C TYR A 47 10.42 -5.96 1.20
N LEU A 48 9.18 -6.34 1.49
CA LEU A 48 8.88 -7.42 2.44
C LEU A 48 9.41 -8.79 1.96
N TYR A 49 9.29 -9.07 0.67
CA TYR A 49 9.71 -10.35 0.08
C TYR A 49 11.06 -10.28 -0.64
N SER A 50 11.77 -9.15 -0.58
CA SER A 50 12.99 -8.90 -1.36
C SER A 50 12.85 -9.18 -2.87
N MET A 51 11.63 -9.07 -3.40
CA MET A 51 11.26 -9.56 -4.74
C MET A 51 11.89 -8.70 -5.86
N PRO A 52 12.76 -9.24 -6.73
CA PRO A 52 13.34 -8.49 -7.85
C PRO A 52 12.28 -7.85 -8.75
N TYR A 53 12.55 -6.66 -9.32
CA TYR A 53 11.57 -5.93 -10.13
C TYR A 53 11.05 -6.73 -11.35
N ARG A 54 11.85 -7.61 -11.95
CA ARG A 54 11.38 -8.49 -13.05
C ARG A 54 10.38 -9.53 -12.56
N GLN A 55 10.58 -10.05 -11.35
CA GLN A 55 9.62 -10.96 -10.71
C GLN A 55 8.37 -10.19 -10.27
N LEU A 56 8.52 -8.95 -9.80
CA LEU A 56 7.40 -8.05 -9.47
C LEU A 56 6.52 -7.77 -10.70
N GLU A 57 7.11 -7.56 -11.88
CA GLU A 57 6.39 -7.47 -13.15
C GLU A 57 5.64 -8.77 -13.51
N GLY A 58 6.25 -9.94 -13.27
CA GLY A 58 5.56 -11.22 -13.40
C GLY A 58 4.39 -11.36 -12.44
N PHE A 59 4.57 -10.90 -11.20
CA PHE A 59 3.55 -10.89 -10.16
C PHE A 59 2.38 -10.00 -10.53
N THR A 60 2.59 -8.79 -11.06
CA THR A 60 1.48 -7.92 -11.50
C THR A 60 0.66 -8.56 -12.62
N ARG A 61 1.31 -9.24 -13.57
CA ARG A 61 0.60 -10.00 -14.62
C ARG A 61 -0.23 -11.14 -14.05
N ALA A 62 0.31 -11.90 -13.10
CA ALA A 62 -0.42 -12.97 -12.44
C ALA A 62 -1.61 -12.42 -11.65
N LEU A 63 -1.38 -11.37 -10.84
CA LEU A 63 -2.42 -10.71 -10.04
C LEU A 63 -3.56 -10.18 -10.91
N HIS A 64 -3.26 -9.60 -12.08
CA HIS A 64 -4.28 -9.12 -13.02
C HIS A 64 -5.20 -10.22 -13.56
N ARG A 65 -4.68 -11.46 -13.72
CA ARG A 65 -5.51 -12.60 -14.14
C ARG A 65 -6.56 -12.98 -13.10
N PHE A 66 -6.24 -12.80 -11.81
CA PHE A 66 -7.15 -13.10 -10.71
C PHE A 66 -8.02 -11.91 -10.31
N ILE A 67 -7.50 -10.69 -10.47
CA ILE A 67 -8.15 -9.44 -10.09
C ILE A 67 -8.08 -8.49 -11.30
N PRO A 68 -9.01 -8.61 -12.27
CA PRO A 68 -8.98 -7.83 -13.52
C PRO A 68 -9.12 -6.31 -13.33
N THR A 69 -9.49 -5.86 -12.13
CA THR A 69 -9.56 -4.44 -11.77
C THR A 69 -8.18 -3.82 -11.49
N THR A 70 -7.13 -4.64 -11.37
CA THR A 70 -5.75 -4.15 -11.22
C THR A 70 -5.15 -3.69 -12.55
N PRO A 71 -4.16 -2.79 -12.57
CA PRO A 71 -3.56 -2.29 -13.80
C PRO A 71 -2.89 -3.39 -14.65
N THR A 72 -3.25 -3.46 -15.94
CA THR A 72 -2.71 -4.46 -16.90
C THR A 72 -1.28 -4.14 -17.37
N ARG A 73 -0.91 -2.86 -17.42
CA ARG A 73 0.39 -2.38 -17.94
C ARG A 73 1.29 -1.90 -16.82
N ALA A 74 2.07 -2.81 -16.27
CA ALA A 74 3.10 -2.52 -15.28
C ALA A 74 4.42 -3.17 -15.72
N ASP A 75 5.24 -2.46 -16.51
CA ASP A 75 6.54 -2.97 -16.95
C ASP A 75 7.65 -2.73 -15.90
N TYR A 76 8.70 -3.56 -15.95
CA TYR A 76 9.86 -3.47 -15.05
C TYR A 76 10.42 -2.05 -14.92
N SER A 77 10.59 -1.34 -16.04
CA SER A 77 11.25 -0.04 -16.06
C SER A 77 10.40 1.05 -15.40
N GLY A 78 9.09 1.05 -15.68
CA GLY A 78 8.11 1.95 -15.09
C GLY A 78 7.92 1.69 -13.61
N LEU A 79 7.80 0.41 -13.21
CA LEU A 79 7.71 0.01 -11.81
C LEU A 79 8.95 0.44 -11.03
N ARG A 80 10.15 0.11 -11.53
CA ARG A 80 11.41 0.49 -10.87
C ARG A 80 11.53 2.00 -10.71
N LYS A 81 11.30 2.77 -11.78
CA LYS A 81 11.39 4.23 -11.73
C LYS A 81 10.43 4.81 -10.69
N ARG A 82 9.17 4.36 -10.68
CA ARG A 82 8.15 4.90 -9.78
C ARG A 82 8.34 4.50 -8.33
N ILE A 83 8.71 3.25 -8.07
CA ILE A 83 9.00 2.77 -6.71
C ILE A 83 10.20 3.53 -6.11
N LEU A 84 11.22 3.86 -6.91
CA LEU A 84 12.37 4.64 -6.45
C LEU A 84 12.06 6.14 -6.29
N SER A 85 11.15 6.69 -7.10
CA SER A 85 10.82 8.12 -7.06
C SER A 85 9.70 8.46 -6.08
N GLN A 86 8.95 7.47 -5.58
CA GLN A 86 7.81 7.69 -4.71
C GLN A 86 8.24 7.40 -3.26
N PRO A 87 8.28 8.40 -2.37
CA PRO A 87 8.56 8.16 -0.97
C PRO A 87 7.45 7.26 -0.41
N VAL A 88 7.81 6.02 -0.08
CA VAL A 88 6.97 5.16 0.74
C VAL A 88 7.25 5.57 2.18
N ASP A 89 6.51 6.56 2.66
CA ASP A 89 6.49 6.89 4.08
C ASP A 89 5.28 6.18 4.71
N PRO A 90 5.48 4.98 5.30
CA PRO A 90 4.38 4.24 5.93
C PRO A 90 3.83 4.97 7.17
N TYR A 91 4.51 6.04 7.63
CA TYR A 91 4.09 6.86 8.76
C TYR A 91 3.48 8.19 8.33
N ARG A 92 3.30 8.48 7.03
CA ARG A 92 2.75 9.76 6.57
C ARG A 92 1.40 10.06 7.22
N ASP A 93 0.47 9.12 7.15
CA ASP A 93 -0.87 9.26 7.73
C ASP A 93 -0.83 9.34 9.28
N LEU A 94 0.27 8.88 9.90
CA LEU A 94 0.49 8.95 11.34
C LEU A 94 1.09 10.30 11.76
N LYS A 95 1.83 10.98 10.87
CA LYS A 95 2.36 12.32 11.09
C LYS A 95 1.29 13.40 10.94
N GLU A 96 0.25 13.12 10.16
CA GLU A 96 -0.85 14.05 9.88
C GLU A 96 -2.01 13.93 10.90
N THR A 97 -1.88 13.11 11.95
CA THR A 97 -2.91 12.93 12.99
C THR A 97 -2.44 13.41 14.38
N ASN A 98 -3.35 14.06 15.10
CA ASN A 98 -3.18 14.39 16.53
C ASN A 98 -3.79 13.31 17.44
N GLU A 99 -4.35 12.24 16.88
CA GLU A 99 -4.94 11.15 17.64
C GLU A 99 -3.88 10.17 18.17
N PRO A 100 -4.10 9.55 19.33
CA PRO A 100 -3.18 8.54 19.86
C PRO A 100 -2.97 7.38 18.87
N VAL A 101 -1.70 7.06 18.63
CA VAL A 101 -1.30 5.92 17.78
C VAL A 101 -0.73 4.83 18.68
N SER A 102 -1.20 3.59 18.51
CA SER A 102 -0.61 2.42 19.18
C SER A 102 0.25 1.63 18.21
N ILE A 103 1.54 1.49 18.54
CA ILE A 103 2.52 0.73 17.77
C ILE A 103 2.87 -0.52 18.58
N ALA A 104 2.55 -1.69 18.05
CA ALA A 104 2.98 -2.96 18.62
C ALA A 104 4.18 -3.48 17.84
N VAL A 105 5.26 -3.78 18.56
CA VAL A 105 6.50 -4.33 17.99
C VAL A 105 6.69 -5.72 18.57
N ASP A 106 6.63 -6.74 17.72
CA ASP A 106 7.05 -8.09 18.08
C ASP A 106 8.18 -8.57 17.17
N SER A 107 8.79 -9.71 17.53
CA SER A 107 9.91 -10.29 16.78
C SER A 107 9.53 -10.81 15.37
N THR A 108 8.28 -10.62 14.94
CA THR A 108 7.76 -11.02 13.63
C THR A 108 7.31 -9.85 12.74
N GLY A 109 7.18 -8.63 13.27
CA GLY A 109 6.92 -7.43 12.46
C GLY A 109 6.41 -6.22 13.24
N ILE A 110 6.25 -5.10 12.52
CA ILE A 110 5.69 -3.85 13.04
C ILE A 110 4.20 -3.80 12.66
N SER A 111 3.32 -3.72 13.67
CA SER A 111 1.88 -3.54 13.49
C SER A 111 1.45 -2.18 14.00
N VAL A 112 0.83 -1.37 13.14
CA VAL A 112 0.37 -0.02 13.46
C VAL A 112 -1.15 0.02 13.40
N HIS A 113 -1.79 0.45 14.50
CA HIS A 113 -3.23 0.66 14.55
C HIS A 113 -3.55 2.09 15.02
N ARG A 114 -4.58 2.70 14.42
CA ARG A 114 -5.22 3.90 14.99
C ARG A 114 -5.91 3.48 16.29
N ALA A 115 -5.59 4.14 17.40
CA ALA A 115 -6.16 3.76 18.69
C ALA A 115 -7.60 4.29 18.78
N GLY A 116 -8.57 3.42 18.50
CA GLY A 116 -9.99 3.69 18.72
C GLY A 116 -10.80 2.52 19.28
N GLY A 117 -10.24 1.30 19.33
CA GLY A 117 -11.01 0.09 19.69
C GLY A 117 -10.37 -0.86 20.70
N TRP A 118 -9.18 -0.56 21.21
CA TRP A 118 -8.46 -1.46 22.14
C TRP A 118 -8.66 -1.10 23.62
N ILE A 119 -8.91 0.18 23.94
CA ILE A 119 -9.16 0.61 25.32
C ILE A 119 -10.56 0.19 25.80
N GLU A 120 -11.53 0.09 24.88
CA GLU A 120 -12.93 -0.17 25.20
C GLU A 120 -13.23 -1.64 25.62
N ARG A 121 -12.29 -2.57 25.40
CA ARG A 121 -12.45 -3.97 25.84
C ARG A 121 -11.73 -4.32 27.15
N LYS A 122 -10.78 -3.49 27.61
CA LYS A 122 -10.07 -3.74 28.87
C LYS A 122 -10.75 -3.09 30.09
N HIS A 123 -11.51 -2.03 29.88
CA HIS A 123 -12.36 -1.44 30.90
C HIS A 123 -13.79 -1.54 30.39
N GLY A 124 -14.50 -2.59 30.84
CA GLY A 124 -15.94 -2.68 30.61
C GLY A 124 -16.61 -1.39 31.05
N ARG A 125 -17.68 -0.99 30.35
CA ARG A 125 -18.53 0.15 30.73
C ARG A 125 -18.79 0.11 32.23
N GLY A 126 -18.12 0.99 32.95
CA GLY A 126 -18.42 1.36 34.31
C GLY A 126 -19.13 2.71 34.26
N MET A 127 -20.46 2.63 34.26
CA MET A 127 -21.47 3.71 34.34
C MET A 127 -21.63 4.63 33.12
#